data_AF-A0A2A6P7W2-F1
#
_entry.id   AF-A0A2A6P7W2-F1
#
_cell.length_a   1.000
_cell.length_b   1.000
_cell.length_c   1.000
_cell.angle_alpha   90.00
_cell.angle_beta   90.00
_cell.angle_gamma   90.00
#
_symmetry.space_group_name_H-M   'P 1'
#
loop_
_entity.id
_entity.type
_entity.pdbx_description
1 polymer ?
#
loop_
_entity_poly.entity_id
_entity_poly.type
_entity_poly.pdbx_seq_one_letter_code
_entity_poly.pdbx_strand_id
1 'polypeptide(L)'
;MTNDARKNGEKTGKPTPPVEHQFKPGNPGRPKGSRNKLGEQFIADLYEDWQAHGVETLQKVRADKPDQYLKVVASILPKDLNVNINSTDDLTDEQLIERIRSLDSAIRPFLDAQGASGSVGGTGPETTH
;
A
#
# COMPACT_ATOMS: atom_id res chain seq x y z
N MET A 1 -28.05 -59.54 30.39
CA MET A 1 -27.85 -58.56 29.30
C MET A 1 -26.50 -57.91 29.54
N THR A 2 -25.61 -58.10 28.58
CA THR A 2 -24.16 -57.87 28.62
C THR A 2 -23.80 -56.39 28.61
N ASN A 3 -22.86 -56.01 29.47
CA ASN A 3 -22.22 -54.70 29.49
C ASN A 3 -20.78 -54.89 28.99
N ASP A 4 -20.57 -54.68 27.69
CA ASP A 4 -19.22 -54.61 27.12
C ASP A 4 -18.98 -53.19 26.58
N ALA A 5 -18.32 -52.40 27.41
CA ALA A 5 -17.81 -51.08 27.04
C ALA A 5 -16.59 -51.25 26.14
N ARG A 6 -16.66 -50.63 24.95
CA ARG A 6 -15.60 -50.60 23.94
C ARG A 6 -14.32 -49.97 24.52
N LYS A 7 -13.22 -50.73 24.61
CA LYS A 7 -11.87 -50.18 24.81
C LYS A 7 -11.43 -49.46 23.53
N ASN A 8 -11.26 -48.15 23.57
CA ASN A 8 -10.59 -47.41 22.50
C ASN A 8 -9.64 -46.36 23.11
N GLY A 9 -8.40 -46.35 22.64
CA GLY A 9 -7.39 -45.34 23.05
C GLY A 9 -5.97 -45.88 23.17
N GLU A 10 -5.50 -46.67 22.20
CA GLU A 10 -4.08 -47.04 22.12
C GLU A 10 -3.26 -45.85 21.61
N LYS A 11 -2.14 -45.59 22.30
CA LYS A 11 -1.38 -44.33 22.28
C LYS A 11 -0.76 -44.03 20.92
N THR A 12 -1.22 -43.00 20.21
CA THR A 12 -0.48 -42.39 19.10
C THR A 12 0.13 -41.05 19.52
N GLY A 13 1.14 -41.10 20.39
CA GLY A 13 2.06 -39.98 20.62
C GLY A 13 3.29 -40.16 19.73
N LYS A 14 3.66 -39.15 18.93
CA LYS A 14 4.92 -39.17 18.17
C LYS A 14 6.09 -39.48 19.12
N PRO A 15 7.04 -40.36 18.75
CA PRO A 15 8.13 -40.74 19.64
C PRO A 15 8.97 -39.52 20.02
N THR A 16 9.33 -39.44 21.30
CA THR A 16 10.23 -38.43 21.85
C THR A 16 11.55 -38.45 21.06
N PRO A 17 12.11 -37.30 20.65
CA PRO A 17 13.37 -37.29 19.92
C PRO A 17 14.49 -37.97 20.73
N PRO A 18 15.39 -38.72 20.07
CA PRO A 18 16.51 -39.39 20.72
C PRO A 18 17.25 -38.46 21.69
N VAL A 19 17.59 -39.00 22.87
CA VAL A 19 18.28 -38.26 23.95
C VAL A 19 19.58 -37.61 23.48
N GLU A 20 20.20 -38.16 22.44
CA GLU A 20 21.40 -37.62 21.78
C GLU A 20 21.23 -36.19 21.24
N HIS A 21 20.02 -35.81 20.85
CA HIS A 21 19.70 -34.48 20.32
C HIS A 21 19.11 -33.53 21.36
N GLN A 22 18.96 -33.99 22.61
CA GLN A 22 18.44 -33.15 23.68
C GLN A 22 19.52 -32.22 24.22
N PHE A 23 19.09 -31.03 24.63
CA PHE A 23 19.95 -30.02 25.21
C PHE A 23 20.57 -30.51 26.52
N LYS A 24 21.90 -30.62 26.56
CA LYS A 24 22.63 -31.14 27.73
C LYS A 24 22.73 -30.06 28.82
N PRO A 25 22.51 -30.40 30.10
CA PRO A 25 22.85 -29.52 31.21
C PRO A 25 24.32 -29.10 31.12
N GLY A 26 24.60 -27.78 31.16
CA GLY A 26 25.96 -27.22 31.07
C GLY A 26 26.34 -26.62 29.72
N ASN A 27 25.50 -26.71 28.70
CA ASN A 27 25.72 -26.00 27.42
C ASN A 27 24.68 -24.89 27.26
N PRO A 28 24.85 -23.69 27.83
CA PRO A 28 23.86 -22.62 27.70
C PRO A 28 23.61 -22.37 26.22
N GLY A 29 22.35 -22.35 25.80
CA GLY A 29 22.00 -22.15 24.41
C GLY A 29 22.54 -20.82 23.89
N ARG A 30 22.38 -20.59 22.59
CA ARG A 30 22.79 -19.34 21.95
C ARG A 30 22.36 -18.13 22.82
N PRO A 31 23.28 -17.19 23.17
CA PRO A 31 22.99 -16.10 24.10
C PRO A 31 21.75 -15.30 23.70
N LYS A 32 20.93 -14.90 24.69
CA LYS A 32 19.74 -14.08 24.47
C LYS A 32 20.13 -12.82 23.69
N GLY A 33 19.39 -12.52 22.61
CA GLY A 33 19.66 -11.36 21.73
C GLY A 33 20.71 -11.59 20.64
N SER A 34 21.54 -12.64 20.70
CA SER A 34 22.57 -12.86 19.68
C SER A 34 22.01 -13.17 18.28
N ARG A 35 20.75 -13.60 18.16
CA ARG A 35 20.06 -13.74 16.86
C ARG A 35 19.81 -12.39 16.19
N ASN A 36 19.62 -11.33 16.97
CA ASN A 36 19.21 -10.01 16.47
C ASN A 36 20.35 -8.98 16.52
N LYS A 37 21.49 -9.31 17.15
CA LYS A 37 22.63 -8.40 17.34
C LYS A 37 23.10 -7.72 16.04
N LEU A 38 23.12 -8.45 14.92
CA LEU A 38 23.49 -7.85 13.62
C LEU A 38 22.46 -6.80 13.17
N GLY A 39 21.17 -7.06 13.34
CA GLY A 39 20.12 -6.12 12.95
C GLY A 39 20.12 -4.87 13.84
N GLU A 40 20.32 -5.05 15.15
CA GLU A 40 20.45 -3.93 16.09
C GLU A 40 21.65 -3.03 15.75
N GLN A 41 22.82 -3.65 15.51
CA GLN A 41 24.02 -2.91 15.11
C GLN A 41 23.82 -2.19 13.78
N PHE A 42 23.23 -2.86 12.78
CA PHE A 42 22.98 -2.27 11.47
C PHE A 42 22.09 -1.02 11.56
N ILE A 43 21.01 -1.07 12.36
CA ILE A 43 20.12 0.09 12.54
C ILE A 43 20.86 1.23 13.24
N ALA A 44 21.70 0.92 14.23
CA ALA A 44 22.52 1.93 14.92
C ALA A 44 23.50 2.62 13.96
N ASP A 45 24.25 1.83 13.19
CA ASP A 45 25.22 2.34 12.22
C ASP A 45 24.52 3.16 11.11
N LEU A 46 23.37 2.70 10.62
CA LEU A 46 22.58 3.41 9.62
C LEU A 46 22.05 4.74 10.15
N TYR A 47 21.63 4.78 11.42
CA TYR A 47 21.16 6.02 12.04
C TYR A 47 22.30 7.04 12.18
N GLU A 48 23.48 6.60 12.60
CA GLU A 48 24.67 7.47 12.70
C GLU A 48 25.05 8.03 11.33
N ASP A 49 25.10 7.20 10.30
CA ASP A 49 25.34 7.63 8.91
C ASP A 49 24.28 8.64 8.45
N TRP A 50 23.00 8.38 8.74
CA TRP A 50 21.91 9.30 8.38
C TRP A 50 22.03 10.67 9.06
N GLN A 51 22.47 10.73 10.33
CA GLN A 51 22.70 12.01 11.00
C GLN A 51 23.81 12.83 10.34
N ALA A 52 24.86 12.17 9.85
CA ALA A 52 25.99 12.83 9.19
C ALA A 52 25.71 13.19 7.72
N HIS A 53 25.03 12.33 6.98
CA HIS A 53 24.97 12.36 5.52
C HIS A 53 23.57 12.41 4.92
N GLY A 54 22.51 12.30 5.73
CA GLY A 54 21.13 12.19 5.25
C GLY A 54 20.66 13.39 4.43
N VAL A 55 20.97 14.62 4.89
CA VAL A 55 20.55 15.85 4.19
C VAL A 55 21.24 15.97 2.82
N GLU A 56 22.54 15.73 2.75
CA GLU A 56 23.29 15.77 1.49
C GLU A 56 22.78 14.68 0.52
N THR A 57 22.49 13.49 1.04
CA THR A 57 21.91 12.40 0.25
C THR A 57 20.56 12.80 -0.34
N LEU A 58 19.67 13.43 0.45
CA LEU A 58 18.38 13.92 -0.05
C LEU A 58 18.54 15.01 -1.13
N GLN A 59 19.53 15.90 -0.98
CA GLN A 59 19.82 16.93 -1.98
C GLN A 59 20.27 16.31 -3.31
N LYS A 60 21.19 15.35 -3.25
CA LYS A 60 21.67 14.60 -4.43
C LYS A 60 20.53 13.84 -5.11
N VAL A 61 19.72 13.10 -4.35
CA VAL A 61 18.57 12.36 -4.90
C VAL A 61 17.56 13.31 -5.54
N ARG A 62 17.28 14.47 -4.94
CA ARG A 62 16.40 15.48 -5.54
C ARG A 62 16.93 16.00 -6.87
N ALA A 63 18.25 16.20 -6.99
CA ALA A 63 18.88 16.68 -8.22
C ALA A 63 18.93 15.59 -9.31
N ASP A 64 19.34 14.38 -8.95
CA ASP A 64 19.60 13.29 -9.92
C ASP A 64 18.35 12.49 -10.28
N LYS A 65 17.43 12.29 -9.32
CA LYS A 65 16.23 11.44 -9.42
C LYS A 65 15.03 12.06 -8.71
N PRO A 66 14.50 13.18 -9.23
CA PRO A 66 13.41 13.92 -8.58
C PRO A 66 12.12 13.08 -8.43
N ASP A 67 11.85 12.15 -9.35
CA ASP A 67 10.68 11.25 -9.27
C ASP A 67 10.77 10.32 -8.06
N GLN A 68 11.96 9.78 -7.77
CA GLN A 68 12.19 8.91 -6.62
C GLN A 68 12.13 9.70 -5.32
N TYR A 69 12.68 10.92 -5.31
CA TYR A 69 12.56 11.82 -4.17
C TYR A 69 11.08 12.06 -3.79
N LEU A 70 10.24 12.39 -4.77
CA LEU A 70 8.80 12.62 -4.54
C LEU A 70 8.07 11.34 -4.10
N LYS A 71 8.42 10.17 -4.66
CA LYS A 71 7.86 8.88 -4.21
C LYS A 71 8.20 8.58 -2.75
N VAL A 72 9.44 8.82 -2.32
CA VAL A 72 9.85 8.64 -0.91
C VAL A 72 9.04 9.58 -0.01
N VAL A 73 8.92 10.87 -0.37
CA VAL A 73 8.12 11.83 0.39
C VAL A 73 6.65 11.36 0.49
N ALA A 74 6.05 10.96 -0.64
CA ALA A 74 4.69 10.44 -0.66
C ALA A 74 4.50 9.17 0.19
N SER A 75 5.53 8.31 0.29
CA SER A 75 5.48 7.05 1.06
C SER A 75 5.48 7.26 2.58
N ILE A 76 5.99 8.40 3.05
CA ILE A 76 6.02 8.76 4.48
C ILE A 76 4.67 9.35 4.92
N LEU A 77 3.92 9.94 3.97
CA LEU A 77 2.59 10.45 4.25
C LEU A 77 1.63 9.29 4.52
N PRO A 78 0.72 9.41 5.50
CA PRO A 78 -0.35 8.43 5.68
C PRO A 78 -1.12 8.25 4.36
N LYS A 79 -1.26 7.00 3.92
CA LYS A 79 -2.00 6.66 2.69
C LYS A 79 -3.49 7.04 2.79
N ASP A 80 -3.99 7.18 4.01
CA ASP A 80 -5.36 7.56 4.34
C ASP A 80 -5.55 9.09 4.39
N LEU A 81 -4.62 9.88 3.85
CA LEU A 81 -4.98 11.20 3.33
C LEU A 81 -5.81 10.96 2.06
N ASN A 82 -7.03 10.50 2.26
CA ASN A 82 -8.08 10.31 1.28
C ASN A 82 -8.54 11.70 0.81
N VAL A 83 -7.63 12.48 0.25
CA VAL A 83 -7.99 13.57 -0.64
C VAL A 83 -8.51 12.86 -1.89
N ASN A 84 -9.77 12.47 -1.80
CA ASN A 84 -10.63 12.04 -2.88
C ASN A 84 -10.68 13.22 -3.86
N ILE A 85 -9.65 13.32 -4.71
CA ILE A 85 -9.61 14.37 -5.73
C ILE A 85 -10.54 13.96 -6.87
N ASN A 86 -10.74 12.67 -7.15
CA ASN A 86 -11.78 12.15 -8.06
C ASN A 86 -12.05 10.65 -7.82
N SER A 87 -12.89 10.28 -6.84
CA SER A 87 -13.38 8.89 -6.69
C SER A 87 -14.51 8.63 -7.70
N THR A 88 -14.15 8.59 -8.97
CA THR A 88 -14.98 7.97 -10.02
C THR A 88 -14.58 6.51 -10.27
N ASP A 89 -13.41 6.10 -9.79
CA ASP A 89 -12.81 4.79 -10.10
C ASP A 89 -13.56 3.60 -9.49
N ASP A 90 -14.36 3.83 -8.44
CA ASP A 90 -15.17 2.82 -7.77
C ASP A 90 -16.66 2.85 -8.18
N LEU A 91 -17.05 3.71 -9.12
CA LEU A 91 -18.42 3.81 -9.59
C LEU A 91 -18.70 2.76 -10.67
N THR A 92 -19.84 2.09 -10.58
CA THR A 92 -20.34 1.31 -11.72
C THR A 92 -20.76 2.23 -12.86
N ASP A 93 -20.84 1.70 -14.08
CA ASP A 93 -21.27 2.47 -15.25
C ASP A 93 -22.62 3.16 -15.02
N GLU A 94 -23.56 2.51 -14.33
CA GLU A 94 -24.86 3.10 -13.98
C GLU A 94 -24.72 4.30 -13.04
N GLN A 95 -23.88 4.18 -12.02
CA GLN A 95 -23.63 5.24 -11.04
C GLN A 95 -22.89 6.42 -11.68
N LEU A 96 -21.98 6.13 -12.62
CA LEU A 96 -21.29 7.14 -13.40
C LEU A 96 -22.26 7.90 -14.31
N ILE A 97 -23.18 7.20 -14.98
CA ILE A 97 -24.23 7.80 -15.81
C ILE A 97 -25.15 8.70 -14.98
N GLU A 98 -25.57 8.26 -13.79
CA GLU A 98 -26.41 9.07 -12.90
C GLU A 98 -25.68 10.34 -12.44
N ARG A 99 -24.39 10.20 -12.12
CA ARG A 99 -23.55 11.34 -11.74
C ARG A 99 -23.40 12.36 -12.88
N ILE A 100 -23.17 11.89 -14.10
CA ILE A 100 -23.09 12.74 -15.30
C ILE A 100 -24.41 13.49 -15.51
N ARG A 101 -25.56 12.81 -15.41
CA ARG A 101 -26.88 13.47 -15.54
C ARG A 101 -27.14 14.52 -14.46
N SER A 102 -26.71 14.24 -13.23
CA SER A 102 -26.80 15.18 -12.11
C SER A 102 -25.95 16.44 -12.35
N LEU A 103 -24.71 16.28 -12.80
CA LEU A 103 -23.81 17.40 -13.12
C LEU A 103 -24.33 18.21 -14.31
N ASP A 104 -24.77 17.54 -15.37
CA ASP A 104 -25.35 18.17 -16.56
C ASP A 104 -26.58 19.02 -16.18
N SER A 105 -27.49 18.48 -15.36
CA SER A 105 -28.66 19.23 -14.87
C SER A 105 -28.29 20.46 -14.02
N ALA A 106 -27.22 20.35 -13.23
CA ALA A 106 -26.76 21.45 -12.37
C ALA A 106 -26.06 22.56 -13.17
N ILE A 107 -25.36 22.22 -14.26
CA ILE A 107 -24.54 23.15 -15.05
C ILE A 107 -25.34 23.78 -16.19
N ARG A 108 -26.29 23.04 -16.81
CA ARG A 108 -27.12 23.53 -17.94
C ARG A 108 -27.68 24.94 -17.76
N PRO A 109 -28.31 25.30 -16.62
CA PRO A 109 -28.84 26.65 -16.43
C PRO A 109 -27.79 27.76 -16.52
N PHE A 110 -26.53 27.46 -16.17
CA PHE A 110 -25.42 28.42 -16.26
C PHE A 110 -24.84 28.54 -17.67
N LEU A 111 -24.91 27.47 -18.46
CA LEU A 111 -24.52 27.47 -19.87
C LEU A 111 -25.57 28.17 -20.73
N ASP A 112 -26.85 27.92 -20.48
CA ASP A 112 -27.96 28.57 -21.18
C ASP A 112 -28.01 30.08 -20.89
N ALA A 113 -27.62 30.50 -19.68
CA ALA A 113 -27.47 31.91 -19.32
C ALA A 113 -26.26 32.60 -20.01
N GLN A 114 -25.19 31.86 -20.35
CA GLN A 114 -24.05 32.37 -21.12
C GLN A 114 -24.25 32.28 -22.64
N GLY A 115 -25.16 31.43 -23.12
CA GLY A 115 -25.46 31.20 -24.53
C GLY A 115 -26.16 32.35 -25.27
N ALA A 116 -26.55 33.43 -24.58
CA ALA A 116 -27.11 34.62 -25.23
C ALA A 116 -26.06 35.53 -25.92
N SER A 117 -24.75 35.22 -25.81
CA SER A 117 -23.68 35.99 -26.45
C SER A 117 -22.69 35.07 -27.17
N GLY A 118 -23.09 34.52 -28.32
CA GLY A 118 -22.20 33.67 -29.12
C GLY A 118 -22.73 33.27 -30.49
N SER A 119 -23.38 34.18 -31.22
CA SER A 119 -23.61 33.98 -32.65
C SER A 119 -22.45 34.58 -33.46
N VAL A 120 -21.49 33.74 -33.86
CA VAL A 120 -20.62 33.90 -35.04
C VAL A 120 -20.21 32.46 -35.41
N GLY A 121 -20.74 31.81 -36.44
CA GLY A 121 -20.54 32.16 -37.85
C GLY A 121 -19.23 31.51 -38.35
N GLY A 122 -19.27 30.24 -38.79
CA GLY A 122 -18.10 29.51 -39.25
C GLY A 122 -18.45 28.39 -40.22
N THR A 123 -18.59 28.77 -41.48
CA THR A 123 -18.75 27.95 -42.70
C THR A 123 -17.81 26.75 -42.77
N GLY A 124 -18.35 25.56 -43.03
CA GLY A 124 -17.56 24.40 -43.45
C GLY A 124 -17.14 24.51 -44.92
N PRO A 125 -15.98 23.97 -45.33
CA PRO A 125 -15.69 23.83 -46.75
C PRO A 125 -16.39 22.60 -47.31
N GLU A 126 -17.21 22.83 -48.34
CA GLU A 126 -17.62 21.83 -49.34
C GLU A 126 -16.37 21.15 -49.92
N THR A 127 -16.36 19.82 -49.90
CA THR A 127 -15.46 19.02 -50.71
C THR A 127 -16.27 18.48 -51.90
N THR A 128 -16.11 19.08 -53.07
CA THR A 128 -16.59 18.54 -54.35
C THR A 128 -15.48 18.67 -55.39
N HIS A 129 -14.93 17.52 -55.77
CA HIS A 129 -14.58 17.04 -57.13
C HIS A 129 -13.41 16.06 -57.08
#